data_AF-A0A1H3KJF6-F1
#
_entry.id   AF-A0A1H3KJF6-F1
#
_cell.length_a   1.000
_cell.length_b   1.000
_cell.length_c   1.000
_cell.angle_alpha   90.00
_cell.angle_beta   90.00
_cell.angle_gamma   90.00
#
_symmetry.space_group_name_H-M   'P 1'
#
loop_
_entity.id
_entity.type
_entity.pdbx_description
1 polymer ?
#
loop_
_entity_poly.entity_id
_entity_poly.type
_entity_poly.pdbx_seq_one_letter_code
_entity_poly.pdbx_strand_id
1 'polypeptide(L)'
;MKHIGTIIGTAIAGIFVMSVWGAFAGAYGIAGGWFAGLIIIGTMWFLNHAVGLVNQDGAFVDMAVGIGMAGTMRDVFMNGGQVFIDALPTLIIVLIGGIAGGFAAAKLEKYLAAK
;
A
#
# COMPACT_ATOMS: atom_id res chain seq x y z
N MET A 1 -21.64 1.54 -3.60
CA MET A 1 -20.98 2.00 -2.35
C MET A 1 -19.63 1.33 -2.09
N LYS A 2 -19.45 0.02 -2.34
CA LYS A 2 -18.18 -0.70 -2.11
C LYS A 2 -16.94 -0.06 -2.76
N HIS A 3 -17.05 0.39 -4.01
CA HIS A 3 -15.92 1.01 -4.72
C HIS A 3 -15.58 2.43 -4.24
N ILE A 4 -16.57 3.20 -3.77
CA ILE A 4 -16.34 4.54 -3.22
C ILE A 4 -15.61 4.43 -1.89
N GLY A 5 -16.02 3.50 -1.02
CA GLY A 5 -15.30 3.20 0.22
C GLY A 5 -13.85 2.79 -0.06
N THR A 6 -13.62 1.91 -1.03
CA THR A 6 -12.27 1.52 -1.46
C THR A 6 -11.43 2.72 -1.90
N ILE A 7 -11.97 3.60 -2.75
CA ILE A 7 -11.24 4.78 -3.23
C ILE A 7 -10.87 5.68 -2.06
N ILE A 8 -11.83 5.97 -1.17
CA ILE A 8 -11.62 6.85 -0.02
C ILE A 8 -10.62 6.23 0.97
N GLY A 9 -10.80 4.96 1.33
CA GLY A 9 -9.94 4.28 2.30
C GLY A 9 -8.50 4.14 1.82
N THR A 10 -8.30 3.77 0.55
CA THR A 10 -6.95 3.70 -0.03
C THR A 10 -6.31 5.07 -0.20
N ALA A 11 -7.08 6.11 -0.54
CA ALA A 11 -6.59 7.49 -0.57
C ALA A 11 -6.15 7.97 0.82
N ILE A 12 -6.94 7.71 1.87
CA ILE A 12 -6.58 8.06 3.26
C ILE A 12 -5.28 7.35 3.66
N ALA A 13 -5.19 6.04 3.43
CA ALA A 13 -3.97 5.28 3.73
C ALA A 13 -2.76 5.84 2.98
N GLY A 14 -2.92 6.15 1.68
CA GLY A 14 -1.90 6.77 0.86
C GLY A 14 -1.46 8.14 1.40
N ILE A 15 -2.39 9.00 1.80
CA ILE A 15 -2.07 10.31 2.37
C ILE A 15 -1.21 10.16 3.62
N PHE A 16 -1.56 9.26 4.56
CA PHE A 16 -0.76 9.04 5.76
C PHE A 16 0.65 8.53 5.44
N VAL A 17 0.78 7.55 4.54
CA VAL A 17 2.10 7.03 4.13
C VAL A 17 2.95 8.13 3.51
N MET A 18 2.38 8.92 2.59
CA MET A 18 3.14 9.90 1.81
C MET A 18 3.44 11.20 2.57
N SER A 19 2.68 11.52 3.63
CA SER A 19 2.86 12.77 4.39
C SER A 19 3.51 12.57 5.76
N VAL A 20 3.29 11.42 6.42
CA VAL A 20 3.72 11.21 7.81
C VAL A 20 4.94 10.31 7.90
N TRP A 21 5.06 9.29 7.05
CA TRP A 21 6.14 8.31 7.16
C TRP A 21 7.52 8.98 7.00
N GLY A 22 7.69 9.79 5.96
CA GLY A 22 8.94 10.50 5.69
C GLY A 22 9.38 11.41 6.84
N ALA A 23 8.43 12.04 7.55
CA ALA A 23 8.73 12.89 8.69
C ALA A 23 9.33 12.10 9.86
N PHE A 24 8.74 10.94 10.20
CA PHE A 24 9.29 10.07 11.25
C PHE A 24 10.63 9.44 10.86
N ALA A 25 10.75 8.96 9.62
CA ALA A 25 11.99 8.39 9.12
C ALA A 25 13.12 9.44 9.09
N GLY A 26 12.81 10.67 8.70
CA GLY A 26 13.78 11.78 8.71
C GLY A 26 14.22 12.18 10.12
N ALA A 27 13.30 12.23 11.08
CA ALA A 27 13.60 12.65 12.45
C ALA A 27 14.31 11.57 13.29
N TYR A 28 13.97 10.30 13.10
CA TYR A 28 14.43 9.20 13.97
C TYR A 28 15.10 8.04 13.20
N GLY A 29 15.48 8.28 11.94
CA GLY A 29 16.15 7.29 11.09
C GLY A 29 15.32 6.02 10.89
N ILE A 30 16.01 4.88 10.83
CA ILE A 30 15.38 3.58 10.56
C ILE A 30 14.34 3.21 11.62
N ALA A 31 14.59 3.56 12.90
CA ALA A 31 13.66 3.29 13.99
C ALA A 31 12.35 4.09 13.80
N GLY A 32 12.45 5.35 13.38
CA GLY A 32 11.29 6.16 13.01
C GLY A 32 10.51 5.58 11.84
N GLY A 33 11.22 5.07 10.82
CA GLY A 33 10.58 4.40 9.68
C GLY A 33 9.79 3.17 10.09
N TRP A 34 10.35 2.29 10.93
CA TRP A 34 9.64 1.12 11.46
C TRP A 34 8.44 1.50 12.33
N PHE A 35 8.62 2.49 13.20
CA PHE A 35 7.55 3.00 14.05
C PHE A 35 6.38 3.56 13.21
N ALA A 36 6.69 4.38 12.21
CA ALA A 36 5.70 4.93 11.29
C ALA A 36 5.00 3.82 10.50
N GLY A 37 5.75 2.85 9.99
CA GLY A 37 5.18 1.68 9.32
C GLY A 37 4.20 0.93 10.21
N LEU A 38 4.57 0.63 11.46
CA LEU A 38 3.69 -0.05 12.41
C LEU A 38 2.40 0.73 12.68
N ILE A 39 2.50 2.02 13.03
CA ILE A 39 1.34 2.79 13.43
C ILE A 39 0.45 3.12 12.23
N ILE A 40 1.02 3.57 11.12
CA ILE A 40 0.25 3.95 9.93
C ILE A 40 -0.39 2.70 9.33
N ILE A 41 0.41 1.68 8.98
CA ILE A 41 -0.12 0.47 8.33
C ILE A 41 -1.00 -0.31 9.28
N GLY A 42 -0.64 -0.44 10.56
CA GLY A 42 -1.46 -1.15 11.55
C GLY A 42 -2.83 -0.50 11.74
N THR A 43 -2.88 0.83 11.85
CA THR A 43 -4.17 1.55 11.96
C THR A 43 -4.98 1.44 10.68
N MET A 44 -4.36 1.65 9.52
CA MET A 44 -5.06 1.53 8.24
C MET A 44 -5.55 0.11 7.99
N TRP A 45 -4.79 -0.91 8.39
CA TRP A 45 -5.16 -2.31 8.31
C TRP A 45 -6.38 -2.61 9.18
N PHE A 46 -6.44 -2.07 10.40
CA PHE A 46 -7.62 -2.19 11.25
C PHE A 46 -8.86 -1.53 10.62
N LEU A 47 -8.73 -0.30 10.12
CA LEU A 47 -9.83 0.38 9.42
C LEU A 47 -10.27 -0.38 8.17
N ASN A 48 -9.32 -1.02 7.48
CA ASN A 48 -9.60 -1.85 6.32
C ASN A 48 -10.39 -3.10 6.69
N HIS A 49 -9.84 -3.96 7.56
CA HIS A 49 -10.36 -5.31 7.80
C HIS A 49 -11.43 -5.39 8.89
N ALA A 50 -11.35 -4.55 9.93
CA ALA A 50 -12.30 -4.59 11.04
C ALA A 50 -13.48 -3.63 10.84
N VAL A 51 -13.23 -2.44 10.30
CA VAL A 51 -14.29 -1.45 10.02
C VAL A 51 -14.90 -1.62 8.63
N GLY A 52 -14.19 -2.27 7.70
CA GLY A 52 -14.70 -2.58 6.36
C GLY A 52 -14.70 -1.39 5.41
N LEU A 53 -13.78 -0.43 5.60
CA LEU A 53 -13.72 0.79 4.79
C LEU A 53 -13.38 0.53 3.32
N VAL A 54 -12.48 -0.42 3.04
CA VAL A 54 -12.11 -0.86 1.68
C VAL A 54 -12.73 -2.23 1.42
N ASN A 55 -13.14 -2.45 0.18
CA ASN A 55 -13.65 -3.74 -0.28
C ASN A 55 -12.63 -4.87 -0.09
N GLN A 56 -13.04 -5.92 0.60
CA GLN A 56 -12.21 -7.08 0.98
C GLN A 56 -12.26 -8.20 -0.06
N ASP A 57 -11.99 -7.86 -1.32
CA ASP A 57 -12.04 -8.84 -2.41
C ASP A 57 -10.85 -8.70 -3.38
N GLY A 58 -10.35 -9.84 -3.84
CA GLY A 58 -9.22 -9.95 -4.75
C GLY A 58 -8.01 -9.10 -4.33
N ALA A 59 -7.54 -8.27 -5.27
CA ALA A 59 -6.35 -7.44 -5.09
C ALA A 59 -6.54 -6.28 -4.08
N PHE A 60 -7.76 -5.99 -3.63
CA PHE A 60 -8.06 -4.86 -2.74
C PHE A 60 -8.05 -5.22 -1.25
N VAL A 61 -7.92 -6.51 -0.93
CA VAL A 61 -7.67 -6.98 0.44
C VAL A 61 -6.40 -6.31 0.99
N ASP A 62 -5.38 -6.16 0.14
CA ASP A 62 -4.17 -5.41 0.45
C ASP A 62 -4.29 -3.95 -0.04
N MET A 63 -3.99 -2.99 0.84
CA MET A 63 -4.07 -1.55 0.51
C MET A 63 -2.85 -1.04 -0.27
N ALA A 64 -1.78 -1.84 -0.44
CA ALA A 64 -0.51 -1.42 -1.02
C ALA A 64 -0.66 -0.89 -2.44
N VAL A 65 -1.51 -1.49 -3.27
CA VAL A 65 -1.77 -1.00 -4.64
C VAL A 65 -2.41 0.40 -4.60
N GLY A 66 -3.35 0.61 -3.70
CA GLY A 66 -4.01 1.91 -3.52
C GLY A 66 -3.07 2.98 -2.95
N ILE A 67 -2.24 2.62 -1.97
CA ILE A 67 -1.19 3.50 -1.41
C ILE A 67 -0.18 3.88 -2.50
N GLY A 68 0.28 2.89 -3.29
CA GLY A 68 1.20 3.11 -4.40
C GLY A 68 0.62 4.06 -5.44
N MET A 69 -0.64 3.84 -5.85
CA MET A 69 -1.35 4.74 -6.76
C MET A 69 -1.44 6.17 -6.22
N ALA A 70 -1.81 6.33 -4.95
CA ALA A 70 -1.91 7.64 -4.32
C ALA A 70 -0.56 8.37 -4.30
N GLY A 71 0.54 7.67 -3.96
CA GLY A 71 1.89 8.23 -3.99
C GLY A 71 2.35 8.63 -5.39
N THR A 72 2.22 7.71 -6.35
CA THR A 72 2.60 7.96 -7.75
C THR A 72 1.85 9.16 -8.32
N MET A 73 0.52 9.21 -8.16
CA MET A 73 -0.27 10.31 -8.71
C MET A 73 -0.02 11.63 -7.98
N ARG A 74 0.22 11.61 -6.67
CA ARG A 74 0.63 12.79 -5.90
C ARG A 74 1.91 13.39 -6.49
N ASP A 75 2.93 12.58 -6.75
CA ASP A 75 4.18 13.08 -7.32
C ASP A 75 4.02 13.55 -8.76
N VAL A 76 3.18 12.89 -9.57
CA VAL A 76 2.83 13.37 -10.92
C VAL A 76 2.17 14.74 -10.87
N PHE A 77 1.22 14.96 -9.95
CA PHE A 77 0.55 16.24 -9.82
C PHE A 77 1.47 17.34 -9.32
N MET A 78 2.43 17.01 -8.45
CA MET A 78 3.36 17.99 -7.88
C MET A 78 4.53 18.32 -8.80
N ASN A 79 5.02 17.34 -9.56
CA ASN A 79 6.30 17.43 -10.26
C ASN A 79 6.17 17.24 -11.79
N GLY A 80 4.96 17.00 -12.30
CA GLY A 80 4.67 16.79 -13.72
C GLY A 80 4.77 15.32 -14.15
N GLY A 81 4.32 15.03 -15.38
CA GLY A 81 4.20 13.65 -15.88
C GLY A 81 5.51 12.88 -16.07
N GLN A 82 6.66 13.56 -16.19
CA GLN A 82 7.95 12.90 -16.41
C GLN A 82 8.34 11.99 -15.24
N VAL A 83 8.01 12.36 -14.00
CA VAL A 83 8.33 11.54 -12.82
C VAL A 83 7.66 10.18 -12.83
N PHE A 84 6.50 10.04 -13.50
CA PHE A 84 5.86 8.74 -13.70
C PHE A 84 6.71 7.85 -14.61
N ILE A 85 7.19 8.41 -15.72
CA ILE A 85 8.04 7.69 -16.68
C ILE A 85 9.33 7.24 -15.99
N ASP A 86 9.94 8.12 -15.20
CA ASP A 86 11.17 7.84 -14.47
C ASP A 86 10.94 6.75 -13.39
N ALA A 87 9.74 6.67 -12.81
CA ALA A 87 9.37 5.67 -11.81
C ALA A 87 8.98 4.29 -12.40
N LEU A 88 8.76 4.17 -13.71
CA LEU A 88 8.32 2.92 -14.35
C LEU A 88 9.20 1.70 -14.01
N PRO A 89 10.54 1.78 -14.03
CA PRO A 89 11.38 0.63 -13.68
C PRO A 89 11.10 0.12 -12.26
N THR A 90 10.96 1.03 -11.29
CA THR A 90 10.63 0.69 -9.91
C THR A 90 9.24 0.10 -9.80
N LEU A 91 8.24 0.71 -10.45
CA LEU A 91 6.87 0.20 -10.44
C LEU A 91 6.79 -1.22 -11.02
N ILE A 92 7.49 -1.50 -12.12
CA ILE A 92 7.56 -2.83 -12.73
C ILE A 92 8.12 -3.85 -11.73
N ILE A 93 9.24 -3.54 -11.07
CA ILE A 93 9.87 -4.44 -10.10
C ILE A 93 8.93 -4.71 -8.91
N VAL A 94 8.28 -3.66 -8.38
CA VAL A 94 7.35 -3.79 -7.27
C VAL A 94 6.14 -4.66 -7.66
N LEU A 95 5.60 -4.48 -8.87
CA LEU A 95 4.49 -5.30 -9.37
C LEU A 95 4.90 -6.78 -9.53
N ILE A 96 6.09 -7.05 -10.08
CA ILE A 96 6.62 -8.43 -10.18
C ILE A 96 6.76 -9.04 -8.78
N GLY A 97 7.31 -8.30 -7.83
CA GLY A 97 7.44 -8.74 -6.44
C GLY A 97 6.10 -9.05 -5.78
N GLY A 98 5.10 -8.18 -5.97
CA GLY A 98 3.74 -8.38 -5.46
C GLY A 98 3.07 -9.63 -6.04
N ILE A 99 3.21 -9.85 -7.36
CA ILE A 99 2.69 -11.05 -8.04
C ILE A 99 3.36 -12.32 -7.50
N ALA A 100 4.69 -12.30 -7.38
CA ALA A 100 5.45 -13.45 -6.85
C ALA A 100 5.06 -13.76 -5.41
N GLY A 101 4.92 -12.74 -4.56
CA GLY A 101 4.47 -12.87 -3.17
C GLY A 101 3.05 -13.45 -3.07
N GLY A 102 2.11 -12.92 -3.85
CA GLY A 102 0.74 -13.43 -3.90
C GLY A 102 0.66 -14.89 -4.37
N PHE A 103 1.46 -15.26 -5.38
CA PHE A 103 1.54 -16.65 -5.85
C PHE A 103 2.13 -17.59 -4.79
N ALA A 104 3.20 -17.18 -4.12
CA ALA A 104 3.80 -17.96 -3.04
C ALA A 104 2.82 -18.17 -1.88
N ALA A 105 2.11 -17.12 -1.46
CA ALA A 105 1.08 -17.21 -0.43
C ALA A 105 -0.03 -18.20 -0.80
N ALA A 106 -0.55 -18.13 -2.03
CA ALA A 106 -1.59 -19.04 -2.51
C ALA A 106 -1.12 -20.52 -2.55
N LYS A 107 0.16 -20.76 -2.89
CA LYS A 107 0.73 -22.12 -2.86
C LYS A 107 0.91 -22.64 -1.44
N LEU A 108 1.36 -21.78 -0.53
CA LEU A 108 1.51 -22.11 0.89
C LEU A 108 0.16 -22.47 1.52
N GLU A 109 -0.88 -21.67 1.28
CA GLU A 109 -2.24 -21.93 1.78
C GLU A 109 -2.74 -23.31 1.36
N LYS A 110 -2.62 -23.66 0.07
CA LYS A 110 -3.01 -24.98 -0.44
C LYS A 110 -2.23 -26.13 0.18
N TYR A 111 -0.93 -25.94 0.41
CA TYR A 111 -0.10 -26.94 1.07
C TYR A 111 -0.55 -27.17 2.52
N LEU A 112 -0.83 -26.09 3.25
CA LEU A 112 -1.27 -26.16 4.65
C LEU A 112 -2.67 -26.78 4.79
N ALA A 113 -3.59 -26.48 3.87
CA ALA A 113 -4.93 -27.06 3.86
C ALA A 113 -4.97 -28.56 3.51
N ALA A 114 -3.89 -29.07 2.89
CA ALA A 114 -3.75 -30.49 2.54
C ALA A 114 -3.03 -31.32 3.62
N LYS A 115 -2.64 -30.69 4.74
CA LYS A 115 -2.09 -31.35 5.93
C LYS A 115 -3.16 -31.46 7.02
#